data_AF-A0A520IN50-F1
#
_entry.id   AF-A0A520IN50-F1
#
_cell.length_a   1.000
_cell.length_b   1.000
_cell.length_c   1.000
_cell.angle_alpha   90.00
_cell.angle_beta   90.00
_cell.angle_gamma   90.00
#
_symmetry.space_group_name_H-M   'P 1'
#
loop_
_entity.id
_entity.type
_entity.pdbx_description
1 polymer ?
#
loop_
_entity_poly.entity_id
_entity_poly.type
_entity_poly.pdbx_seq_one_letter_code
_entity_poly.pdbx_strand_id
1 'polypeptide(L)'
;MKFLQYLSPKQAFRDVKSYVTTRRPHQLGFMGVALALTYVMIMGVIYESRIPPKPYHRDIIYVQNWRLDRTDAQIIAQQKIDSAEKAKQDAELKRLQDERKAQFKKVNDGLKAWGI
;
A
#
# COMPACT_ATOMS: atom_id res chain seq x y z
N MET A 1 -1.08 -22.23 46.35
CA MET A 1 -1.48 -21.16 45.40
C MET A 1 -1.60 -21.73 44.00
N LYS A 2 -2.82 -22.10 43.56
CA LYS A 2 -3.07 -22.69 42.22
C LYS A 2 -2.99 -21.68 41.06
N PHE A 3 -2.66 -20.41 41.31
CA PHE A 3 -2.64 -19.39 40.26
C PHE A 3 -1.34 -19.43 39.44
N LEU A 4 -0.20 -19.65 40.10
CA LEU A 4 1.13 -19.62 39.45
C LEU A 4 1.35 -20.79 38.47
N GLN A 5 0.63 -21.91 38.62
CA GLN A 5 0.68 -23.02 37.68
C GLN A 5 0.11 -22.66 36.29
N TYR A 6 -0.82 -21.69 36.20
CA TYR A 6 -1.35 -21.21 34.92
C TYR A 6 -0.39 -20.24 34.21
N LEU A 7 0.60 -19.70 34.93
CA LEU A 7 1.65 -18.82 34.39
C LEU A 7 2.94 -19.60 34.06
N SER A 8 2.94 -20.93 34.19
CA SER A 8 4.12 -21.76 33.93
C SER A 8 4.35 -21.94 32.43
N PRO A 9 5.52 -21.52 31.88
CA PRO A 9 5.84 -21.70 30.47
C PRO A 9 5.89 -23.18 30.05
N LYS A 10 6.30 -24.06 30.97
CA LYS A 10 6.34 -25.51 30.74
C LYS A 10 4.93 -26.09 30.57
N GLN A 11 3.98 -25.58 31.37
CA GLN A 11 2.57 -25.98 31.29
C GLN A 11 1.98 -25.53 29.95
N ALA A 12 2.21 -24.27 29.56
CA ALA A 12 1.75 -23.71 28.30
C ALA A 12 2.25 -24.51 27.08
N PHE A 13 3.53 -24.87 27.05
CA PHE A 13 4.08 -25.70 25.97
C PHE A 13 3.41 -27.08 25.90
N ARG A 14 3.15 -27.69 27.05
CA ARG A 14 2.49 -29.00 27.13
C ARG A 14 1.03 -28.92 26.65
N ASP A 15 0.33 -27.85 26.97
CA ASP A 15 -1.04 -27.61 26.50
C ASP A 15 -1.09 -27.40 24.99
N VAL A 16 -0.17 -26.59 24.43
CA VAL A 16 -0.06 -26.42 22.97
C VAL A 16 0.26 -27.74 22.28
N LYS A 17 1.22 -28.52 22.81
CA LYS A 17 1.55 -29.84 22.26
C LYS A 17 0.35 -30.77 22.27
N SER A 18 -0.34 -30.85 23.42
CA SER A 18 -1.55 -31.67 23.59
C SER A 18 -2.64 -31.28 22.58
N TYR A 19 -2.90 -29.97 22.46
CA TYR A 19 -3.86 -29.41 21.52
C TYR A 19 -3.53 -29.74 20.07
N VAL A 20 -2.26 -29.64 19.67
CA VAL A 20 -1.83 -29.98 18.31
C VAL A 20 -2.00 -31.48 18.03
N THR A 21 -1.65 -32.34 18.99
CA THR A 21 -1.70 -33.80 18.81
C THR A 21 -3.11 -34.40 18.78
N THR A 22 -4.11 -33.74 19.36
CA THR A 22 -5.50 -34.24 19.41
C THR A 22 -6.35 -33.82 18.22
N ARG A 23 -5.85 -32.94 17.35
CA ARG A 23 -6.62 -32.32 16.26
C ARG A 23 -6.52 -33.12 14.97
N ARG A 24 -7.55 -32.99 14.12
CA ARG A 24 -7.57 -33.61 12.80
C ARG A 24 -6.55 -32.91 11.87
N PRO A 25 -5.96 -33.63 10.90
CA PRO A 25 -4.90 -33.08 10.04
C PRO A 25 -5.34 -31.83 9.26
N HIS A 26 -6.59 -31.77 8.77
CA HIS A 26 -7.09 -30.58 8.07
C HIS A 26 -7.18 -29.35 8.98
N GLN A 27 -7.47 -29.51 10.28
CA GLN A 27 -7.53 -28.38 11.22
C GLN A 27 -6.14 -27.76 11.44
N LEU A 28 -5.10 -28.60 11.45
CA LEU A 28 -3.71 -28.15 11.50
C LEU A 28 -3.30 -27.45 10.20
N GLY A 29 -3.76 -27.94 9.05
CA GLY A 29 -3.58 -27.27 7.76
C GLY A 29 -4.17 -25.87 7.75
N PHE A 30 -5.44 -25.70 8.14
CA PHE A 30 -6.08 -24.39 8.23
C PHE A 30 -5.38 -23.46 9.23
N MET A 31 -4.98 -23.98 10.39
CA MET A 31 -4.22 -23.22 11.38
C MET A 31 -2.89 -22.72 10.78
N GLY A 32 -2.16 -23.59 10.09
CA GLY A 32 -0.91 -23.23 9.42
C GLY A 32 -1.10 -22.13 8.37
N VAL A 33 -2.14 -22.25 7.53
CA VAL A 33 -2.46 -21.23 6.51
C VAL A 33 -2.82 -19.88 7.16
N ALA A 34 -3.63 -19.88 8.23
CA ALA A 34 -4.00 -18.66 8.93
C ALA A 34 -2.79 -17.95 9.55
N LEU A 35 -1.89 -18.71 10.20
CA LEU A 35 -0.65 -18.17 10.75
C LEU A 35 0.27 -17.65 9.65
N ALA A 36 0.39 -18.38 8.53
CA ALA A 36 1.20 -17.97 7.39
C ALA A 36 0.69 -16.66 6.77
N LEU A 37 -0.62 -16.55 6.54
CA LEU A 37 -1.24 -15.33 6.01
C LEU A 37 -0.99 -14.14 6.94
N THR A 38 -1.20 -14.33 8.25
CA THR A 38 -0.95 -13.28 9.26
C THR A 38 0.52 -12.85 9.26
N TYR A 39 1.44 -13.82 9.19
CA TYR A 39 2.87 -13.55 9.10
C TYR A 39 3.25 -12.75 7.84
N VAL A 40 2.69 -13.13 6.68
CA VAL A 40 2.90 -12.42 5.41
C VAL A 40 2.41 -10.98 5.50
N MET A 41 1.23 -10.73 6.08
CA MET A 41 0.71 -9.37 6.26
C MET A 41 1.62 -8.53 7.16
N ILE A 42 2.07 -9.07 8.30
CA ILE A 42 2.97 -8.37 9.23
C ILE A 42 4.31 -8.07 8.56
N MET A 43 4.91 -9.07 7.90
CA MET A 43 6.19 -8.90 7.21
C MET A 43 6.09 -7.93 6.04
N GLY A 44 4.98 -7.91 5.31
CA GLY A 44 4.74 -6.93 4.25
C GLY A 44 4.76 -5.50 4.79
N VAL A 45 4.09 -5.25 5.93
CA VAL A 45 4.11 -3.93 6.58
C VAL A 45 5.51 -3.56 7.08
N ILE A 46 6.22 -4.51 7.71
CA ILE A 46 7.59 -4.27 8.20
C ILE A 46 8.55 -3.97 7.04
N TYR A 47 8.39 -4.66 5.92
CA TYR A 47 9.20 -4.44 4.73
C TYR A 47 8.94 -3.04 4.14
N GLU A 48 7.68 -2.64 4.01
CA GLU A 48 7.30 -1.30 3.54
C GLU A 48 7.78 -0.21 4.49
N SER A 49 7.68 -0.42 5.81
CA SER A 49 8.10 0.59 6.79
C SER A 49 9.61 0.83 6.84
N ARG A 50 10.43 -0.10 6.30
CA ARG A 50 11.88 0.10 6.17
C ARG A 50 12.23 1.09 5.07
N ILE A 51 11.31 1.37 4.15
CA ILE A 51 11.48 2.40 3.14
C ILE A 51 11.40 3.74 3.88
N PRO A 52 12.47 4.55 3.90
CA PRO A 52 12.41 5.85 4.57
C PRO A 52 11.25 6.65 3.96
N PRO A 53 10.39 7.26 4.81
CA PRO A 53 9.30 8.07 4.28
C PRO A 53 9.91 9.12 3.37
N LYS A 54 9.29 9.34 2.20
CA LYS A 54 9.72 10.41 1.30
C LYS A 54 9.83 11.69 2.13
N PRO A 55 10.92 12.49 1.96
CA PRO A 55 11.05 13.75 2.66
C PRO A 55 9.75 14.53 2.51
N TYR A 56 9.19 15.00 3.63
CA TYR A 56 7.97 15.77 3.58
C TYR A 56 8.24 17.06 2.78
N HIS A 57 7.68 17.13 1.57
CA HIS A 57 7.67 18.35 0.77
C HIS A 57 6.32 19.02 0.99
N ARG A 58 6.34 20.24 1.51
CA ARG A 58 5.13 21.06 1.56
C ARG A 58 4.89 21.60 0.15
N ASP A 59 3.98 20.97 -0.57
CA ASP A 59 3.51 21.46 -1.87
C ASP A 59 2.65 22.71 -1.64
N ILE A 60 3.30 23.85 -1.44
CA ILE A 60 2.63 25.15 -1.34
C ILE A 60 2.24 25.55 -2.76
N ILE A 61 0.98 25.30 -3.12
CA ILE A 61 0.40 25.81 -4.35
C ILE A 61 0.19 27.32 -4.15
N TYR A 62 1.14 28.12 -4.63
CA TYR A 62 0.98 29.56 -4.67
C TYR A 62 -0.02 29.92 -5.77
N VAL A 63 -1.07 30.66 -5.39
CA VAL A 63 -1.93 31.30 -6.38
C VAL A 63 -1.12 32.43 -7.00
N GLN A 64 -0.96 32.41 -8.33
CA GLN A 64 -0.30 33.50 -9.04
C GLN A 64 -1.13 34.78 -8.84
N ASN A 65 -0.54 35.77 -8.18
CA ASN A 65 -1.16 37.08 -8.05
C ASN A 65 -0.86 37.88 -9.32
N TRP A 66 -1.92 38.21 -10.02
CA TRP A 66 -1.84 38.86 -11.31
C TRP A 66 -2.06 40.35 -11.17
N ARG A 67 -1.21 41.17 -11.80
CA ARG A 67 -1.43 42.62 -11.81
C ARG A 67 -2.73 42.98 -12.52
N LEU A 68 -3.36 44.07 -12.07
CA LEU A 68 -4.62 44.56 -12.64
C LEU A 68 -4.40 45.32 -13.98
N ASP A 69 -3.20 45.83 -14.22
CA ASP A 69 -2.82 46.66 -15.37
C ASP A 69 -2.26 45.86 -16.56
N ARG A 70 -2.44 44.52 -16.57
CA ARG A 70 -1.96 43.65 -17.65
C ARG A 70 -2.78 43.87 -18.92
N THR A 71 -2.11 43.86 -20.06
CA THR A 71 -2.79 43.92 -21.36
C THR A 71 -3.16 42.52 -21.88
N ASP A 72 -4.18 42.43 -22.73
CA ASP A 72 -4.63 41.16 -23.32
C ASP A 72 -3.50 40.43 -24.07
N ALA A 73 -2.61 41.18 -24.72
CA ALA A 73 -1.45 40.62 -25.40
C ALA A 73 -0.50 39.90 -24.43
N GLN A 74 -0.29 40.45 -23.23
CA GLN A 74 0.53 39.82 -22.19
C GLN A 74 -0.15 38.56 -21.63
N ILE A 75 -1.48 38.58 -21.47
CA ILE A 75 -2.25 37.43 -21.01
C ILE A 75 -2.11 36.27 -22.00
N ILE A 76 -2.31 36.52 -23.29
CA ILE A 76 -2.24 35.49 -24.34
C ILE A 76 -0.81 34.93 -24.46
N ALA A 77 0.22 35.78 -24.36
CA ALA A 77 1.61 35.33 -24.38
C ALA A 77 1.91 34.38 -23.21
N GLN A 78 1.47 34.72 -22.00
CA GLN A 78 1.67 33.90 -20.81
C GLN A 78 0.89 32.57 -20.90
N GLN A 79 -0.36 32.61 -21.36
CA GLN A 79 -1.17 31.40 -21.54
C GLN A 79 -0.53 30.40 -22.49
N LYS A 80 0.13 30.86 -23.57
CA LYS A 80 0.86 29.97 -24.48
C LYS A 80 2.00 29.24 -23.76
N ILE A 81 2.76 29.95 -22.92
CA ILE A 81 3.84 29.36 -22.13
C ILE A 81 3.27 28.35 -21.12
N ASP A 82 2.26 28.74 -20.35
CA ASP A 82 1.65 27.91 -19.32
C ASP A 82 0.97 26.66 -19.91
N SER A 83 0.35 26.79 -21.09
CA SER A 83 -0.33 25.68 -21.76
C SER A 83 0.63 24.57 -22.19
N ALA A 84 1.86 24.92 -22.60
CA ALA A 84 2.87 23.95 -23.00
C ALA A 84 3.39 23.17 -21.78
N GLU A 85 3.60 23.86 -20.65
CA GLU A 85 4.03 23.22 -19.41
C GLU A 85 2.94 22.31 -18.85
N LYS A 86 1.69 22.79 -18.84
CA LYS A 86 0.53 22.00 -18.40
C LYS A 86 0.33 20.74 -19.25
N ALA A 87 0.49 20.85 -20.57
CA ALA A 87 0.38 19.69 -21.46
C ALA A 87 1.42 18.59 -21.13
N LYS A 88 2.65 18.96 -20.75
CA LYS A 88 3.68 18.00 -20.32
C LYS A 88 3.30 17.32 -19.01
N GLN A 89 2.82 18.09 -18.03
CA GLN A 89 2.40 17.57 -16.74
C GLN A 89 1.20 16.62 -16.87
N ASP A 90 0.21 16.99 -17.68
CA ASP A 90 -0.96 16.16 -17.97
C ASP A 90 -0.56 14.86 -18.70
N ALA A 91 0.39 14.93 -19.64
CA ALA A 91 0.90 13.76 -20.34
C ALA A 91 1.63 12.78 -19.40
N GLU A 92 2.48 13.29 -18.50
CA GLU A 92 3.19 12.46 -17.53
C GLU A 92 2.22 11.83 -16.51
N LEU A 93 1.24 12.60 -16.03
CA LEU A 93 0.21 12.07 -15.14
C LEU A 93 -0.59 10.96 -15.83
N LYS A 94 -0.96 11.16 -17.10
CA LYS A 94 -1.67 10.14 -17.88
C LYS A 94 -0.83 8.89 -18.07
N ARG A 95 0.47 9.03 -18.37
CA ARG A 95 1.40 7.90 -18.48
C ARG A 95 1.45 7.08 -17.18
N LEU A 96 1.62 7.73 -16.04
CA LEU A 96 1.65 7.07 -14.72
C LEU A 96 0.32 6.38 -14.40
N GLN A 97 -0.81 7.00 -14.74
CA GLN A 97 -2.13 6.39 -14.56
C GLN A 97 -2.32 5.14 -15.44
N ASP A 98 -1.90 5.20 -16.69
CA ASP A 98 -2.02 4.09 -17.63
C ASP A 98 -1.08 2.93 -17.27
N GLU A 99 0.15 3.22 -16.80
CA GLU A 99 1.07 2.22 -16.24
C GLU A 99 0.45 1.52 -15.03
N ARG A 100 -0.13 2.28 -14.10
CA ARG A 100 -0.80 1.72 -12.91
C ARG A 100 -2.01 0.87 -13.30
N LYS A 101 -2.86 1.35 -14.21
CA LYS A 101 -4.00 0.56 -14.74
C LYS A 101 -3.53 -0.73 -15.38
N ALA A 102 -2.44 -0.70 -16.16
CA ALA A 102 -1.89 -1.90 -16.78
C ALA A 102 -1.36 -2.92 -15.76
N GLN A 103 -0.71 -2.46 -14.69
CA GLN A 103 -0.28 -3.32 -13.58
C GLN A 103 -1.47 -4.02 -12.92
N PHE A 104 -2.51 -3.26 -12.56
CA PHE A 104 -3.72 -3.84 -11.97
C PHE A 104 -4.47 -4.76 -12.93
N LYS A 105 -4.51 -4.43 -14.23
CA LYS A 105 -5.11 -5.28 -15.25
C LYS A 105 -4.42 -6.64 -15.32
N LYS A 106 -3.08 -6.68 -15.29
CA LYS A 106 -2.31 -7.94 -15.29
C LYS A 106 -2.64 -8.82 -14.08
N VAL A 107 -2.74 -8.21 -12.89
CA VAL A 107 -3.12 -8.93 -11.67
C VAL A 107 -4.56 -9.46 -11.79
N ASN A 108 -5.49 -8.62 -12.21
CA ASN A 108 -6.90 -8.99 -12.38
C ASN A 108 -7.09 -10.11 -13.41
N ASP A 109 -6.40 -10.05 -14.55
CA ASP A 109 -6.45 -11.11 -15.58
C ASP A 109 -5.88 -12.43 -15.03
N GLY A 110 -4.84 -12.37 -14.19
CA GLY A 110 -4.29 -13.54 -13.50
C GLY A 110 -5.25 -14.16 -12.50
N LEU A 111 -5.93 -13.33 -11.69
CA LEU A 111 -6.97 -13.78 -10.76
C LEU A 111 -8.13 -14.45 -11.50
N LYS A 112 -8.60 -13.81 -12.58
CA LYS A 112 -9.66 -14.35 -13.43
C LYS A 112 -9.30 -15.70 -14.05
N ALA A 113 -8.03 -15.88 -14.46
CA ALA A 113 -7.55 -17.16 -14.95
C ALA A 113 -7.55 -18.26 -13.87
N TRP A 114 -7.45 -17.88 -12.60
CA TRP A 114 -7.56 -18.78 -11.45
C TRP A 114 -9.00 -18.93 -10.94
N GLY A 115 -9.97 -18.28 -11.58
CA GLY A 115 -11.40 -18.39 -11.27
C GLY A 115 -11.85 -17.55 -10.07
N ILE A 116 -11.07 -16.53 -9.68
CA ILE A 116 -11.37 -15.62 -8.55
C ILE A 116 -11.39 -14.16 -9.05
#